data_AF-A0A3Q3BSA5-F1
#
_entry.id   AF-A0A3Q3BSA5-F1
#
_cell.length_a   1.000
_cell.length_b   1.000
_cell.length_c   1.000
_cell.angle_alpha   90.00
_cell.angle_beta   90.00
_cell.angle_gamma   90.00
#
_symmetry.space_group_name_H-M   'P 1'
#
loop_
_entity.id
_entity.type
_entity.pdbx_description
1 polymer ?
#
loop_
_entity_poly.entity_id
_entity_poly.type
_entity_poly.pdbx_seq_one_letter_code
_entity_poly.pdbx_strand_id
1 'polypeptide(L)'
;MSFLKGTILLLLLVVIGTNAAPGPAAEECANVTKRLPTKDLHEIFGDWVLVWSVSNHDLGHGLLENLLSSHVEFKLDNDNKTIDYIERNQFVDNGNLAHCTTYYTKMTMPSDDAEHHTINLIPSVSQIIKTVYTEIGDVDFYQTCDDCLLMDYKTSTHQFLLFYRREGSHQDVEQHKTHHADHLKVAECLGFPQSQPFIYNGKAEICKKKIKRESQMR
;
A
#
# COMPACT_ATOMS: atom_id res chain seq x y z
N MET A 1 41.72 -36.39 -45.95
CA MET A 1 41.60 -35.44 -44.82
C MET A 1 41.29 -34.08 -45.41
N SER A 2 40.03 -33.62 -45.28
CA SER A 2 39.59 -32.32 -45.78
C SER A 2 38.85 -31.61 -44.64
N PHE A 3 39.36 -30.44 -44.27
CA PHE A 3 38.83 -29.60 -43.20
C PHE A 3 37.57 -28.88 -43.72
N LEU A 4 36.39 -29.22 -43.16
CA LEU A 4 35.18 -28.44 -43.40
C LEU A 4 35.18 -27.21 -42.48
N LYS A 5 35.18 -26.04 -43.12
CA LYS A 5 35.01 -24.71 -42.51
C LYS A 5 33.69 -24.64 -41.74
N GLY A 6 33.76 -24.53 -40.43
CA GLY A 6 32.62 -24.15 -39.58
C GLY A 6 32.28 -22.67 -39.80
N THR A 7 31.10 -22.40 -40.35
CA THR A 7 30.58 -21.04 -40.47
C THR A 7 29.64 -20.81 -39.28
N ILE A 8 30.06 -19.98 -38.32
CA ILE A 8 29.24 -19.54 -37.20
C ILE A 8 28.25 -18.51 -37.73
N LEU A 9 26.95 -18.84 -37.71
CA LEU A 9 25.87 -17.93 -38.07
C LEU A 9 25.53 -17.05 -36.84
N LEU A 10 26.01 -15.82 -36.83
CA LEU A 10 25.58 -14.79 -35.88
C LEU A 10 24.17 -14.33 -36.26
N LEU A 11 23.17 -14.74 -35.48
CA LEU A 11 21.81 -14.19 -35.55
C LEU A 11 21.82 -12.80 -34.90
N LEU A 12 21.89 -11.74 -35.73
CA LEU A 12 21.63 -10.37 -35.32
C LEU A 12 20.11 -10.21 -35.11
N LEU A 13 19.67 -10.23 -33.85
CA LEU A 13 18.32 -9.77 -33.47
C LEU A 13 18.25 -8.26 -33.66
N VAL A 14 17.71 -7.83 -34.80
CA VAL A 14 17.31 -6.44 -35.03
C VAL A 14 16.08 -6.18 -34.16
N VAL A 15 16.26 -5.46 -33.05
CA VAL A 15 15.15 -4.87 -32.29
C VAL A 15 14.62 -3.71 -33.13
N ILE A 16 13.59 -3.98 -33.92
CA ILE A 16 12.80 -2.92 -34.54
C ILE A 16 12.00 -2.27 -33.41
N GLY A 17 12.40 -1.06 -33.02
CA GLY A 17 11.62 -0.23 -32.11
C GLY A 17 10.30 0.17 -32.77
N THR A 18 9.25 -0.62 -32.53
CA THR A 18 7.88 -0.25 -32.90
C THR A 18 7.29 0.57 -31.76
N ASN A 19 6.96 1.83 -32.03
CA ASN A 19 5.89 2.56 -31.34
C ASN A 19 4.55 1.86 -31.67
N ALA A 20 4.35 0.66 -31.12
CA ALA A 20 3.05 0.02 -31.15
C ALA A 20 2.19 0.70 -30.08
N ALA A 21 0.93 1.01 -30.42
CA ALA A 21 -0.06 1.37 -29.42
C ALA A 21 -0.07 0.31 -28.31
N PRO A 22 -0.31 0.68 -27.04
CA PRO A 22 -0.38 -0.28 -25.95
C PRO A 22 -1.31 -1.44 -26.34
N GLY A 23 -0.85 -2.68 -26.19
CA GLY A 23 -1.69 -3.84 -26.47
C GLY A 23 -2.92 -3.88 -25.53
N PRO A 24 -3.95 -4.70 -25.83
CA PRO A 24 -5.20 -4.74 -25.05
C PRO A 24 -5.00 -4.94 -23.54
N ALA A 25 -4.00 -5.74 -23.14
CA ALA A 25 -3.64 -5.94 -21.72
C ALA A 25 -3.06 -4.68 -21.06
N ALA A 26 -2.29 -3.87 -21.81
CA ALA A 26 -1.75 -2.62 -21.31
C ALA A 26 -2.84 -1.55 -21.16
N GLU A 27 -3.83 -1.54 -22.05
CA GLU A 27 -5.02 -0.68 -21.92
C GLU A 27 -5.90 -1.10 -20.74
N GLU A 28 -6.12 -2.41 -20.57
CA GLU A 28 -6.87 -2.95 -19.41
C GLU A 28 -6.20 -2.55 -18.08
N CYS A 29 -4.87 -2.68 -17.99
CA CYS A 29 -4.13 -2.26 -16.81
C CYS A 29 -4.18 -0.75 -16.59
N ALA A 30 -4.01 0.05 -17.64
CA ALA A 30 -4.07 1.51 -17.53
C ALA A 30 -5.40 2.02 -16.95
N ASN A 31 -6.51 1.31 -17.23
CA ASN A 31 -7.82 1.66 -16.70
C ASN A 31 -7.98 1.37 -15.21
N VAL A 32 -7.31 0.35 -14.68
CA VAL A 32 -7.44 -0.08 -13.27
C VAL A 32 -6.30 0.42 -12.36
N THR A 33 -5.22 0.96 -12.94
CA THR A 33 -4.05 1.47 -12.20
C THR A 33 -3.85 2.98 -12.39
N LYS A 34 -4.94 3.72 -12.55
CA LYS A 34 -4.87 5.18 -12.70
C LYS A 34 -4.50 5.83 -11.37
N ARG A 35 -3.38 6.55 -11.34
CA ARG A 35 -2.93 7.27 -10.13
C ARG A 35 -3.88 8.41 -9.76
N LEU A 36 -4.00 8.68 -8.46
CA LEU A 36 -4.71 9.82 -7.91
C LEU A 36 -3.92 11.10 -8.20
N PRO A 37 -4.49 12.10 -8.90
CA PRO A 37 -3.81 13.37 -9.15
C PRO A 37 -3.56 14.18 -7.87
N THR A 38 -2.53 15.03 -7.84
CA THR A 38 -2.21 15.84 -6.63
C THR A 38 -3.37 16.72 -6.17
N LYS A 39 -4.08 17.34 -7.10
CA LYS A 39 -5.26 18.17 -6.80
C LYS A 39 -6.36 17.42 -6.04
N ASP A 40 -6.41 16.10 -6.19
CA ASP A 40 -7.43 15.22 -5.63
C ASP A 40 -6.89 14.47 -4.39
N LEU A 41 -5.65 14.72 -3.94
CA LEU A 41 -5.07 14.09 -2.74
C LEU A 41 -5.87 14.35 -1.46
N HIS A 42 -6.71 15.38 -1.43
CA HIS A 42 -7.60 15.64 -0.29
C HIS A 42 -8.60 14.50 -0.04
N GLU A 43 -8.87 13.65 -1.04
CA GLU A 43 -9.76 12.49 -0.93
C GLU A 43 -9.23 11.40 0.03
N ILE A 44 -7.91 11.35 0.26
CA ILE A 44 -7.31 10.34 1.15
C ILE A 44 -7.55 10.64 2.64
N PHE A 45 -7.97 11.86 2.99
CA PHE A 45 -8.12 12.26 4.38
C PHE A 45 -9.26 11.53 5.07
N GLY A 46 -9.00 11.11 6.31
CA GLY A 46 -9.95 10.38 7.15
C GLY A 46 -9.36 9.12 7.76
N ASP A 47 -10.27 8.29 8.26
CA ASP A 47 -9.99 7.06 8.99
C ASP A 47 -10.33 5.85 8.10
N TRP A 48 -9.38 4.91 8.00
CA TRP A 48 -9.46 3.78 7.07
C TRP A 48 -9.03 2.47 7.73
N VAL A 49 -9.65 1.37 7.33
CA VAL A 49 -9.35 0.01 7.79
C VAL A 49 -8.87 -0.83 6.63
N LEU A 50 -7.71 -1.48 6.80
CA LEU A 50 -7.15 -2.36 5.79
C LEU A 50 -8.03 -3.60 5.64
N VAL A 51 -8.50 -3.86 4.42
CA VAL A 51 -9.32 -5.05 4.13
C VAL A 51 -8.60 -6.08 3.27
N TRP A 52 -7.61 -5.65 2.50
CA TRP A 52 -6.82 -6.51 1.64
C TRP A 52 -5.42 -5.94 1.43
N SER A 53 -4.40 -6.80 1.41
CA SER A 53 -3.03 -6.36 1.09
C SER A 53 -2.19 -7.50 0.54
N VAL A 54 -1.19 -7.16 -0.27
CA VAL A 54 -0.14 -8.09 -0.69
C VAL A 54 1.21 -7.37 -0.69
N SER A 55 2.29 -8.13 -0.50
CA SER A 55 3.65 -7.63 -0.66
C SER A 55 4.34 -8.33 -1.82
N ASN A 56 5.37 -7.72 -2.39
CA ASN A 56 6.27 -8.35 -3.36
C ASN A 56 7.64 -8.71 -2.75
N HIS A 57 7.80 -8.60 -1.42
CA HIS A 57 9.04 -8.93 -0.70
C HIS A 57 8.77 -9.89 0.47
N ASP A 58 9.70 -10.79 0.77
CA ASP A 58 9.56 -11.80 1.84
C ASP A 58 9.34 -11.16 3.22
N LEU A 59 10.06 -10.07 3.53
CA LEU A 59 9.88 -9.34 4.79
C LEU A 59 8.47 -8.76 4.92
N GLY A 60 7.93 -8.23 3.82
CA GLY A 60 6.56 -7.71 3.80
C GLY A 60 5.53 -8.83 3.94
N HIS A 61 5.72 -9.97 3.27
CA HIS A 61 4.86 -11.15 3.46
C HIS A 61 4.82 -11.58 4.93
N GLY A 62 5.98 -11.72 5.58
CA GLY A 62 6.04 -12.10 7.00
C GLY A 62 5.34 -11.10 7.94
N LEU A 63 5.32 -9.81 7.60
CA LEU A 63 4.55 -8.81 8.34
C LEU A 63 3.04 -8.99 8.14
N LEU A 64 2.60 -9.21 6.90
CA LEU A 64 1.19 -9.42 6.57
C LEU A 64 0.63 -10.73 7.15
N GLU A 65 1.42 -11.80 7.19
CA GLU A 65 1.03 -13.09 7.79
C GLU A 65 0.68 -12.97 9.27
N ASN A 66 1.38 -12.08 9.99
CA ASN A 66 1.15 -11.85 11.41
C ASN A 66 0.14 -10.73 11.68
N LEU A 67 -0.34 -10.02 10.66
CA LEU A 67 -1.27 -8.91 10.81
C LEU A 67 -2.71 -9.43 11.01
N LEU A 68 -3.41 -8.90 12.01
CA LEU A 68 -4.81 -9.19 12.26
C LEU A 68 -5.74 -8.05 11.84
N SER A 69 -5.32 -6.83 12.14
CA SER A 69 -6.03 -5.62 11.76
C SER A 69 -5.04 -4.47 11.61
N SER A 70 -5.35 -3.56 10.68
CA SER A 70 -4.64 -2.30 10.51
C SER A 70 -5.65 -1.18 10.30
N HIS A 71 -5.45 -0.08 11.01
CA HIS A 71 -6.22 1.14 10.87
C HIS A 71 -5.29 2.32 10.69
N VAL A 72 -5.60 3.18 9.74
CA VAL A 72 -4.79 4.34 9.41
C VAL A 72 -5.61 5.62 9.49
N GLU A 73 -4.98 6.70 9.92
CA GLU A 73 -5.51 8.06 9.86
C GLU A 73 -4.63 8.90 8.94
N PHE A 74 -5.25 9.59 7.98
CA PHE A 74 -4.59 10.62 7.18
C PHE A 74 -5.18 11.97 7.53
N LYS A 75 -4.35 12.90 8.00
CA LYS A 75 -4.78 14.24 8.40
C LYS A 75 -3.84 15.29 7.86
N LEU A 76 -4.38 16.33 7.24
CA LEU A 76 -3.57 17.48 6.86
C LEU A 76 -3.07 18.19 8.13
N ASP A 77 -1.76 18.38 8.23
CA ASP A 77 -1.16 19.17 9.31
C ASP A 77 -1.40 20.67 9.07
N ASN A 78 -1.23 21.48 10.11
CA ASN A 78 -1.48 22.91 10.11
C ASN A 78 -0.59 23.71 9.13
N ASP A 79 0.50 23.11 8.65
CA ASP A 79 1.39 23.71 7.65
C ASP A 79 0.88 23.57 6.21
N ASN A 80 -0.21 22.82 6.00
CA ASN A 80 -0.81 22.48 4.70
C ASN A 80 0.16 21.80 3.71
N LYS A 81 1.31 21.33 4.20
CA LYS A 81 2.39 20.73 3.39
C LYS A 81 2.74 19.33 3.87
N THR A 82 2.33 18.98 5.07
CA THR A 82 2.54 17.65 5.62
C THR A 82 1.22 16.98 5.95
N ILE A 83 1.20 15.67 5.78
CA ILE A 83 0.09 14.80 6.17
C ILE A 83 0.58 13.98 7.36
N ASP A 84 -0.14 14.06 8.46
CA ASP A 84 0.01 13.12 9.57
C ASP A 84 -0.57 11.77 9.13
N TYR A 85 0.29 10.75 9.10
CA TYR A 85 -0.05 9.36 8.87
C TYR A 85 0.09 8.59 10.19
N ILE A 86 -1.04 8.14 10.74
CA ILE A 86 -1.07 7.42 12.01
C ILE A 86 -1.58 6.01 11.76
N GLU A 87 -0.69 5.04 11.88
CA GLU A 87 -1.01 3.63 11.64
C GLU A 87 -1.11 2.86 12.96
N ARG A 88 -2.14 2.04 13.09
CA ARG A 88 -2.37 1.18 14.26
C ARG A 88 -2.62 -0.24 13.84
N ASN A 89 -1.69 -1.11 14.22
CA ASN A 89 -1.68 -2.50 13.83
C ASN A 89 -1.86 -3.41 15.04
N GLN A 90 -2.67 -4.44 14.87
CA GLN A 90 -2.72 -5.59 15.76
C GLN A 90 -2.01 -6.76 15.09
N PHE A 91 -0.99 -7.29 15.73
CA PHE A 91 -0.26 -8.46 15.26
C PHE A 91 -0.53 -9.69 16.13
N VAL A 92 -0.27 -10.88 15.58
CA VAL A 92 -0.03 -12.09 16.35
C VAL A 92 1.46 -12.15 16.68
N ASP A 93 1.79 -12.37 17.96
CA ASP A 93 3.14 -12.63 18.41
C ASP A 93 3.16 -13.96 19.18
N ASN A 94 3.92 -14.94 18.68
CA ASN A 94 4.05 -16.28 19.26
C ASN A 94 2.70 -16.97 19.57
N GLY A 95 1.73 -16.83 18.66
CA GLY A 95 0.39 -17.42 18.79
C GLY A 95 -0.55 -16.69 19.75
N ASN A 96 -0.11 -15.57 20.34
CA ASN A 96 -0.93 -14.72 21.20
C ASN A 96 -1.23 -13.38 20.52
N LEU A 97 -2.33 -12.75 20.91
CA LEU A 97 -2.66 -11.39 20.47
C LEU A 97 -1.62 -10.42 21.05
N ALA A 98 -0.86 -9.76 20.17
CA ALA A 98 0.05 -8.70 20.59
C ALA A 98 -0.74 -7.45 21.01
N HIS A 99 -0.08 -6.58 21.78
CA HIS A 99 -0.62 -5.24 22.05
C HIS A 99 -0.68 -4.42 20.76
N CYS A 100 -1.70 -3.57 20.64
CA CYS A 100 -1.82 -2.62 19.55
C CYS A 100 -0.58 -1.73 19.43
N THR A 101 0.11 -1.84 18.29
CA THR A 101 1.26 -1.00 17.95
C THR A 101 0.77 0.23 17.22
N THR A 102 1.25 1.41 17.61
CA THR A 102 0.94 2.67 16.91
C THR A 102 2.22 3.27 16.37
N TYR A 103 2.20 3.58 15.09
CA TYR A 103 3.23 4.29 14.35
C TYR A 103 2.72 5.70 14.03
N TYR A 104 3.58 6.68 14.29
CA TYR A 104 3.35 8.08 13.91
C TYR A 104 4.37 8.46 12.87
N THR A 105 3.89 8.84 11.70
CA THR A 105 4.71 9.16 10.54
C THR A 105 4.19 10.45 9.92
N LYS A 106 5.09 11.19 9.29
CA LYS A 106 4.72 12.32 8.45
C LYS A 106 4.94 12.00 6.98
N MET A 107 4.07 12.50 6.15
CA MET A 107 4.14 12.44 4.69
C MET A 107 4.28 13.84 4.15
N THR A 108 5.14 14.05 3.15
CA THR A 108 5.30 15.36 2.51
C THR A 108 4.40 15.44 1.28
N MET A 109 3.53 16.44 1.23
CA MET A 109 2.74 16.74 0.04
C MET A 109 3.67 17.08 -1.13
N PRO A 110 3.39 16.60 -2.35
CA PRO A 110 4.10 17.04 -3.54
C PRO A 110 3.93 18.55 -3.73
N SER A 111 4.99 19.22 -4.19
CA SER A 111 5.00 20.68 -4.37
C SER A 111 4.54 21.12 -5.76
N ASP A 112 4.40 20.20 -6.69
CA ASP A 112 3.95 20.40 -8.06
C ASP A 112 2.54 19.80 -8.29
N ASP A 113 1.79 20.35 -9.23
CA ASP A 113 0.49 19.82 -9.70
C ASP A 113 0.70 18.82 -10.86
N ALA A 114 1.69 17.94 -10.75
CA ALA A 114 1.91 16.91 -11.76
C ALA A 114 0.72 15.93 -11.82
N GLU A 115 0.61 15.22 -12.93
CA GLU A 115 -0.43 14.20 -13.08
C GLU A 115 -0.16 12.98 -12.18
N HIS A 116 1.10 12.81 -11.74
CA HIS A 116 1.58 11.67 -10.96
C HIS A 116 2.61 12.13 -9.92
N HIS A 117 2.46 11.66 -8.68
CA HIS A 117 3.38 11.99 -7.60
C HIS A 117 3.64 10.81 -6.69
N THR A 118 4.79 10.90 -6.03
CA THR A 118 5.21 9.99 -4.99
C THR A 118 5.41 10.78 -3.70
N ILE A 119 4.67 10.41 -2.67
CA ILE A 119 4.71 11.02 -1.34
C ILE A 119 5.82 10.37 -0.54
N ASN A 120 6.68 11.21 0.06
CA ASN A 120 7.80 10.73 0.88
C ASN A 120 7.37 10.59 2.35
N LEU A 121 7.58 9.42 2.95
CA LEU A 121 7.50 9.22 4.40
C LEU A 121 8.75 9.72 5.11
N ILE A 122 8.53 10.44 6.21
CA ILE A 122 9.51 10.98 7.16
C ILE A 122 9.57 10.03 8.38
N PRO A 123 10.70 9.94 9.12
CA PRO A 123 10.91 8.96 10.19
C PRO A 123 9.73 8.71 11.13
N SER A 124 9.44 7.43 11.37
CA SER A 124 8.32 6.93 12.17
C SER A 124 8.70 6.75 13.64
N VAL A 125 7.78 7.06 14.56
CA VAL A 125 7.95 6.77 15.99
C VAL A 125 6.96 5.71 16.44
N SER A 126 7.46 4.60 16.99
CA SER A 126 6.61 3.54 17.57
C SER A 126 6.36 3.81 19.06
N GLN A 127 5.09 3.86 19.47
CA GLN A 127 4.73 4.14 20.87
C GLN A 127 4.97 2.99 21.85
N ILE A 128 4.97 1.72 21.41
CA ILE A 128 5.18 0.58 22.31
C ILE A 128 6.62 0.57 22.83
N ILE A 129 7.56 0.76 21.92
CA ILE A 129 9.00 0.60 22.17
C ILE A 129 9.70 1.94 22.38
N LYS A 130 9.02 3.07 22.16
CA LYS A 130 9.57 4.45 22.24
C LYS A 130 10.84 4.64 21.43
N THR A 131 11.07 3.77 20.44
CA THR A 131 12.19 3.84 19.52
C THR A 131 11.75 4.55 18.25
N VAL A 132 12.59 5.48 17.81
CA VAL A 132 12.45 6.15 16.52
C VAL A 132 13.05 5.19 15.48
N TYR A 133 12.26 4.82 14.49
CA TYR A 133 12.75 4.09 13.32
C TYR A 133 12.72 5.05 12.15
N THR A 134 13.90 5.34 11.61
CA THR A 134 14.02 6.10 10.37
C THR A 134 13.75 5.15 9.21
N GLU A 135 12.49 5.13 8.78
CA GLU A 135 12.09 4.50 7.52
C GLU A 135 11.70 5.61 6.56
N ILE A 136 12.29 5.58 5.36
CA ILE A 136 11.95 6.47 4.25
C ILE A 136 11.27 5.57 3.23
N GLY A 137 10.15 6.04 2.71
CA GLY A 137 9.40 5.33 1.70
C GLY A 137 8.65 6.26 0.77
N ASP A 138 8.31 5.67 -0.36
CA ASP A 138 7.59 6.23 -1.48
C ASP A 138 6.14 5.74 -1.41
N VAL A 139 5.19 6.65 -1.58
CA VAL A 139 3.76 6.31 -1.61
C VAL A 139 3.09 6.87 -2.85
N ASP A 140 2.41 5.99 -3.56
CA ASP A 140 1.50 6.34 -4.64
C ASP A 140 0.06 5.98 -4.26
N PHE A 141 -0.88 6.88 -4.51
CA PHE A 141 -2.32 6.63 -4.38
C PHE A 141 -2.96 6.44 -5.75
N TYR A 142 -4.03 5.65 -5.81
CA TYR A 142 -4.76 5.34 -7.05
C TYR A 142 -6.22 5.76 -6.94
N GLN A 143 -6.84 6.07 -8.08
CA GLN A 143 -8.26 6.41 -8.16
C GLN A 143 -9.09 5.17 -7.82
N THR A 144 -10.01 5.30 -6.87
CA THR A 144 -10.88 4.23 -6.39
C THR A 144 -12.32 4.74 -6.18
N CYS A 145 -13.13 4.00 -5.43
CA CYS A 145 -14.47 4.44 -5.01
C CYS A 145 -14.43 5.40 -3.79
N ASP A 146 -15.53 6.11 -3.52
CA ASP A 146 -15.63 7.14 -2.44
C ASP A 146 -15.27 6.65 -1.03
N ASP A 147 -15.49 5.35 -0.77
CA ASP A 147 -15.19 4.70 0.51
C ASP A 147 -14.13 3.59 0.39
N CYS A 148 -13.34 3.65 -0.69
CA CYS A 148 -12.16 2.83 -0.96
C CYS A 148 -10.89 3.70 -0.93
N LEU A 149 -9.76 3.11 -0.58
CA LEU A 149 -8.45 3.75 -0.77
C LEU A 149 -7.44 2.68 -1.19
N LEU A 150 -6.68 2.96 -2.25
CA LEU A 150 -5.60 2.09 -2.70
C LEU A 150 -4.27 2.84 -2.60
N MET A 151 -3.34 2.24 -1.88
CA MET A 151 -2.02 2.79 -1.56
C MET A 151 -0.95 1.77 -1.95
N ASP A 152 0.00 2.18 -2.79
CA ASP A 152 1.26 1.47 -2.99
C ASP A 152 2.30 2.12 -2.07
N TYR A 153 2.76 1.37 -1.08
CA TYR A 153 3.75 1.83 -0.10
C TYR A 153 5.05 1.06 -0.28
N LYS A 154 6.11 1.75 -0.68
CA LYS A 154 7.42 1.18 -0.95
C LYS A 154 8.48 1.76 -0.04
N THR A 155 9.33 0.91 0.51
CA THR A 155 10.53 1.28 1.26
C THR A 155 11.75 0.60 0.64
N SER A 156 12.92 0.74 1.28
CA SER A 156 14.13 0.04 0.86
C SER A 156 14.08 -1.48 1.14
N THR A 157 13.17 -1.96 2.00
CA THR A 157 13.13 -3.35 2.47
C THR A 157 11.86 -4.10 2.08
N HIS A 158 10.77 -3.39 1.81
CA HIS A 158 9.49 -3.99 1.43
C HIS A 158 8.65 -3.04 0.58
N GLN A 159 7.70 -3.61 -0.14
CA GLN A 159 6.66 -2.84 -0.80
C GLN A 159 5.31 -3.57 -0.64
N PHE A 160 4.26 -2.80 -0.42
CA PHE A 160 2.92 -3.27 -0.17
C PHE A 160 1.93 -2.59 -1.11
N LEU A 161 0.99 -3.38 -1.62
CA LEU A 161 -0.25 -2.86 -2.16
C LEU A 161 -1.31 -3.01 -1.05
N LEU A 162 -1.90 -1.90 -0.65
CA LEU A 162 -2.78 -1.80 0.51
C LEU A 162 -4.14 -1.27 0.06
N PHE A 163 -5.17 -2.08 0.21
CA PHE A 163 -6.54 -1.71 -0.09
C PHE A 163 -7.34 -1.54 1.20
N TYR A 164 -7.84 -0.33 1.42
CA TYR A 164 -8.59 0.05 2.60
C TYR A 164 -10.05 0.35 2.27
N ARG A 165 -10.89 0.26 3.30
CA ARG A 165 -12.25 0.82 3.31
C ARG A 165 -12.35 1.88 4.39
N ARG A 166 -13.18 2.88 4.14
CA ARG A 166 -13.46 3.92 5.15
C ARG A 166 -13.96 3.26 6.44
N GLU A 167 -13.57 3.80 7.60
CA GLU A 167 -14.05 3.33 8.91
C GLU A 167 -15.60 3.21 8.88
N GLY A 168 -16.13 2.06 9.29
CA GLY A 168 -17.55 1.72 9.17
C GLY A 168 -17.93 0.93 7.90
N SER A 169 -17.32 1.21 6.74
CA SER A 169 -17.61 0.50 5.48
C SER A 169 -16.93 -0.87 5.37
N HIS A 170 -15.95 -1.16 6.22
CA HIS A 170 -15.22 -2.45 6.23
C HIS A 170 -16.00 -3.63 6.84
N GLN A 171 -17.21 -3.39 7.36
CA GLN A 171 -17.95 -4.38 8.16
C GLN A 171 -18.55 -5.53 7.34
N ASP A 172 -18.89 -5.30 6.06
CA ASP A 172 -19.40 -6.35 5.17
C ASP A 172 -18.26 -7.16 4.54
N VAL A 173 -17.68 -8.06 5.34
CA VAL A 173 -16.54 -8.90 4.92
C VAL A 173 -16.88 -9.79 3.72
N GLU A 174 -18.12 -10.28 3.63
CA GLU A 174 -18.51 -11.13 2.50
C GLU A 174 -18.60 -10.33 1.21
N GLN A 175 -19.11 -9.09 1.27
CA GLN A 175 -19.03 -8.18 0.13
C GLN A 175 -17.57 -7.93 -0.29
N HIS A 176 -16.67 -7.63 0.65
CA HIS A 176 -15.26 -7.36 0.32
C HIS A 176 -14.55 -8.55 -0.33
N LYS A 177 -14.93 -9.80 0.01
CA LYS A 177 -14.41 -11.00 -0.66
C LYS A 177 -14.83 -11.08 -2.14
N THR A 178 -15.99 -10.54 -2.51
CA THR A 178 -16.43 -10.55 -3.92
C THR A 178 -15.54 -9.69 -4.82
N HIS A 179 -14.89 -8.66 -4.26
CA HIS A 179 -13.94 -7.79 -4.95
C HIS A 179 -12.50 -8.33 -4.96
N HIS A 180 -12.26 -9.53 -4.43
CA HIS A 180 -10.91 -10.10 -4.35
C HIS A 180 -10.26 -10.29 -5.73
N ALA A 181 -11.05 -10.70 -6.73
CA ALA A 181 -10.56 -10.83 -8.10
C ALA A 181 -10.13 -9.47 -8.67
N ASP A 182 -10.86 -8.40 -8.36
CA ASP A 182 -10.53 -7.03 -8.78
C ASP A 182 -9.20 -6.60 -8.15
N HIS A 183 -8.99 -6.85 -6.85
CA HIS A 183 -7.73 -6.55 -6.18
C HIS A 183 -6.54 -7.32 -6.77
N LEU A 184 -6.73 -8.61 -7.08
CA LEU A 184 -5.69 -9.43 -7.72
C LEU A 184 -5.35 -8.93 -9.12
N LYS A 185 -6.32 -8.42 -9.87
CA LYS A 185 -6.09 -7.84 -11.19
C LYS A 185 -5.27 -6.55 -11.10
N VAL A 186 -5.60 -5.68 -10.15
CA VAL A 186 -4.81 -4.46 -9.89
C VAL A 186 -3.39 -4.83 -9.47
N ALA A 187 -3.24 -5.80 -8.56
CA ALA A 187 -1.94 -6.31 -8.12
C ALA A 187 -1.10 -6.84 -9.30
N GLU A 188 -1.69 -7.63 -10.19
CA GLU A 188 -1.04 -8.13 -11.41
C GLU A 188 -0.55 -6.99 -12.30
N CYS A 189 -1.41 -6.00 -12.55
CA CYS A 189 -1.07 -4.83 -13.38
C CYS A 189 0.05 -3.97 -12.77
N LEU A 190 0.19 -3.97 -11.45
CA LEU A 190 1.26 -3.28 -10.72
C LEU A 190 2.49 -4.17 -10.45
N GLY A 191 2.48 -5.43 -10.92
CA GLY A 191 3.61 -6.35 -10.77
C GLY A 191 3.77 -6.97 -9.38
N PHE A 192 2.71 -6.97 -8.56
CA PHE A 192 2.68 -7.70 -7.29
C PHE A 192 2.36 -9.17 -7.51
N PRO A 193 2.84 -10.07 -6.63
CA PRO A 193 2.43 -11.46 -6.67
C PRO A 193 0.94 -11.60 -6.33
N GLN A 194 0.32 -12.66 -6.83
CA GLN A 194 -1.09 -12.97 -6.57
C GLN A 194 -1.28 -13.94 -5.38
N SER A 195 -0.19 -14.36 -4.74
CA SER A 195 -0.20 -15.34 -3.65
C SER A 195 -0.26 -14.69 -2.28
N GLN A 196 -0.86 -15.40 -1.32
CA GLN A 196 -0.84 -15.06 0.11
C GLN A 196 -1.27 -13.62 0.46
N PRO A 197 -2.39 -13.11 -0.11
CA PRO A 197 -2.88 -11.81 0.32
C PRO A 197 -3.36 -11.86 1.78
N PHE A 198 -3.09 -10.80 2.51
CA PHE A 198 -3.83 -10.49 3.74
C PHE A 198 -5.29 -10.20 3.37
N ILE A 199 -6.22 -10.76 4.13
CA ILE A 199 -7.66 -10.51 4.02
C ILE A 199 -8.21 -10.28 5.42
N TYR A 200 -8.79 -9.11 5.65
CA TYR A 200 -9.42 -8.82 6.94
C TYR A 200 -10.64 -9.72 7.16
N ASN A 201 -10.70 -10.34 8.34
CA ASN A 201 -11.71 -11.34 8.67
C ASN A 201 -12.95 -10.79 9.39
N GLY A 202 -12.99 -9.49 9.69
CA GLY A 202 -14.09 -8.84 10.43
C GLY A 202 -14.19 -9.19 11.91
N LYS A 203 -13.31 -10.05 12.44
CA LYS A 203 -13.34 -10.51 13.83
C LYS A 203 -12.29 -9.83 14.69
N ALA A 204 -11.13 -9.51 14.11
CA ALA A 204 -10.09 -8.80 14.84
C ALA A 204 -10.56 -7.39 15.19
N GLU A 205 -10.40 -7.01 16.45
CA GLU A 205 -10.72 -5.66 16.90
C GLU A 205 -9.80 -4.65 16.20
N ILE A 206 -10.37 -3.50 15.84
CA ILE A 206 -9.57 -2.40 15.30
C ILE A 206 -8.89 -1.69 16.47
N CYS A 207 -7.59 -1.50 16.38
CA CYS A 207 -6.82 -0.76 17.37
C CYS A 207 -7.28 0.70 17.44
N LYS A 208 -8.09 1.04 18.44
CA LYS A 208 -8.60 2.40 18.64
C LYS A 208 -7.55 3.30 19.30
N LYS A 209 -7.66 4.60 19.04
CA LYS A 209 -6.92 5.63 19.77
C LYS A 209 -7.11 5.44 21.27
N LYS A 210 -6.02 5.32 22.03
CA LYS A 210 -6.09 5.40 23.50
C LYS A 210 -6.56 6.80 23.87
N ILE A 211 -7.82 6.92 24.28
CA ILE A 211 -8.31 8.13 24.94
C ILE A 211 -7.57 8.19 26.27
N LYS A 212 -6.67 9.17 26.46
CA LYS A 212 -6.21 9.51 27.80
C LYS A 212 -7.48 9.87 28.57
N ARG A 213 -7.87 9.05 29.54
CA ARG A 213 -8.80 9.49 30.57
C ARG A 213 -8.12 10.64 31.27
N GLU A 214 -8.42 11.87 30.86
CA GLU A 214 -8.21 13.01 31.72
C GLU A 214 -9.04 12.72 32.97
N SER A 215 -8.32 12.49 34.05
CA SER A 215 -8.84 12.31 35.39
C SER A 215 -10.00 13.27 35.61
N GLN A 216 -11.14 12.73 36.07
CA GLN A 216 -12.09 13.48 36.86
C GLN A 216 -11.31 14.11 38.04
N MET A 217 -10.85 15.34 37.83
CA MET A 217 -10.62 16.31 38.88
C MET A 217 -11.57 17.46 38.60
N ARG A 218 -12.79 17.30 39.10
CA ARG A 218 -13.56 18.36 39.72
C ARG A 218 -14.46 17.74 40.77
#